data_AF-A0A7W1L2W0-F1
#
_entry.id   AF-A0A7W1L2W0-F1
#
_cell.length_a   1.000
_cell.length_b   1.000
_cell.length_c   1.000
_cell.angle_alpha   90.00
_cell.angle_beta   90.00
_cell.angle_gamma   90.00
#
_symmetry.space_group_name_H-M   'P 1'
#
loop_
_entity.id
_entity.type
_entity.pdbx_description
1 polymer ?
#
loop_
_entity_poly.entity_id
_entity_poly.type
_entity_poly.pdbx_seq_one_letter_code
_entity_poly.pdbx_strand_id
1 'polypeptide(L)'
;MKEFTDPEHIGGHLVIIGGAEDKYNERRLLRKFVALAGESEARILIVPVASDYPEFSADVYTQTFRNLGLQHVKVLRATSRQAVIDADAENLLEDATGVFLSGGDQMRLVSMLGGTEFARLLEERVRCSPLVLAGSSAGASGMSAAMIVRGDPTSHPNKNSIRISPGLGILQNII
;
A
#
# COMPACT_ATOMS: atom_id res chain seq x y z
N MET A 1 5.38 21.45 23.17
CA MET A 1 5.87 21.74 21.80
C MET A 1 5.57 20.50 20.97
N LYS A 2 4.71 20.57 19.95
CA LYS A 2 4.64 19.51 18.95
C LYS A 2 5.91 19.63 18.13
N GLU A 3 6.78 18.62 18.16
CA GLU A 3 7.87 18.53 17.18
C GLU A 3 7.22 18.56 15.80
N PHE A 4 7.66 19.48 14.95
CA PHE A 4 7.36 19.40 13.53
C PHE A 4 8.14 18.21 13.00
N THR A 5 7.52 17.03 13.02
CA THR A 5 8.02 15.89 12.26
C THR A 5 8.02 16.29 10.79
N ASP A 6 9.18 16.17 10.15
CA ASP A 6 9.34 16.39 8.72
C ASP A 6 8.26 15.57 7.97
N PRO A 7 7.42 16.18 7.12
CA PRO A 7 6.43 15.45 6.32
C PRO A 7 7.05 14.47 5.33
N GLU A 8 8.38 14.38 5.22
CA GLU A 8 9.11 13.31 4.53
C GLU A 8 9.66 12.23 5.45
N HIS A 9 9.56 12.40 6.78
CA HIS A 9 10.05 11.40 7.72
C HIS A 9 9.27 10.10 7.59
N ILE A 10 10.00 9.00 7.37
CA ILE A 10 9.50 7.63 7.37
C ILE A 10 10.23 6.91 8.51
N GLY A 11 9.46 6.38 9.46
CA GLY A 11 10.01 5.69 10.63
C GLY A 11 10.51 4.27 10.32
N GLY A 12 9.96 3.64 9.27
CA GLY A 12 10.33 2.31 8.79
C GLY A 12 10.84 2.30 7.35
N HIS A 13 10.27 1.41 6.54
CA HIS A 13 10.65 1.26 5.13
C HIS A 13 9.44 1.39 4.20
N LEU A 14 9.66 2.01 3.04
CA LEU A 14 8.73 1.98 1.92
C LEU A 14 9.25 1.05 0.84
N VAL A 15 8.40 0.15 0.35
CA VAL A 15 8.73 -0.80 -0.73
C VAL A 15 7.83 -0.53 -1.93
N ILE A 16 8.38 0.15 -2.93
CA ILE A 16 7.67 0.55 -4.15
C ILE A 16 7.88 -0.50 -5.23
N ILE A 17 6.81 -1.21 -5.62
CA ILE A 17 6.86 -2.33 -6.57
C ILE A 17 6.12 -1.93 -7.85
N GLY A 18 6.80 -1.98 -9.00
CA GLY A 18 6.24 -1.56 -10.30
C GLY A 18 5.11 -2.44 -10.86
N GLY A 19 4.74 -3.53 -10.17
CA GLY A 19 3.74 -4.50 -10.61
C GLY A 19 4.34 -5.80 -11.11
N ALA A 20 3.46 -6.77 -11.38
CA ALA A 20 3.80 -8.10 -11.89
C ALA A 20 4.90 -8.83 -11.09
N GLU A 21 5.00 -8.55 -9.79
CA GLU A 21 5.99 -9.20 -8.95
C GLU A 21 5.69 -10.70 -8.82
N ASP A 22 6.77 -11.48 -8.74
CA ASP A 22 6.70 -12.92 -8.64
C ASP A 22 6.04 -13.36 -7.32
N LYS A 23 4.91 -14.05 -7.44
CA LYS A 23 4.13 -14.61 -6.34
C LYS A 23 4.29 -16.11 -6.21
N TYR A 24 4.95 -16.76 -7.17
CA TYR A 24 4.92 -18.23 -7.29
C TYR A 24 6.29 -18.86 -7.09
N ASN A 25 7.36 -18.27 -7.62
CA ASN A 25 8.68 -18.88 -7.64
C ASN A 25 9.55 -18.38 -6.47
N GLU A 26 10.57 -17.59 -6.78
CA GLU A 26 11.54 -17.10 -5.81
C GLU A 26 10.97 -15.98 -4.96
N ARG A 27 9.97 -15.22 -5.42
CA ARG A 27 9.28 -14.18 -4.62
C ARG A 27 10.24 -13.17 -3.97
N ARG A 28 11.34 -12.82 -4.65
CA ARG A 28 12.45 -12.03 -4.08
C ARG A 28 11.99 -10.72 -3.42
N LEU A 29 11.12 -9.97 -4.10
CA LEU A 29 10.60 -8.70 -3.59
C LEU A 29 9.72 -8.90 -2.36
N LEU A 30 8.83 -9.91 -2.39
CA LEU A 30 7.94 -10.21 -1.25
C LEU A 30 8.73 -10.75 -0.06
N ARG A 31 9.77 -11.56 -0.26
CA ARG A 31 10.70 -11.97 0.80
C ARG A 31 11.43 -10.78 1.41
N LYS A 32 11.87 -9.83 0.58
CA LYS A 32 12.52 -8.62 1.08
C LYS A 32 11.56 -7.78 1.92
N PHE A 33 10.31 -7.61 1.48
CA PHE A 33 9.26 -6.97 2.28
C PHE A 33 9.05 -7.67 3.62
N VAL A 34 8.90 -8.99 3.62
CA VAL A 34 8.73 -9.79 4.86
C VAL A 34 9.94 -9.66 5.78
N ALA A 35 11.16 -9.68 5.24
CA ALA A 35 12.38 -9.52 6.04
C ALA A 35 12.44 -8.14 6.72
N LEU A 36 12.04 -7.08 6.01
CA LEU A 36 11.96 -5.74 6.60
C LEU A 36 10.84 -5.63 7.65
N ALA A 37 9.75 -6.36 7.47
CA ALA A 37 8.58 -6.33 8.36
C ALA A 37 8.71 -7.21 9.61
N GLY A 38 9.87 -7.85 9.86
CA GLY A 38 10.11 -8.66 11.05
C GLY A 38 10.19 -10.17 10.83
N GLU A 39 10.45 -10.62 9.59
CA GLU A 39 10.66 -12.03 9.24
C GLU A 39 9.51 -12.93 9.69
N SER A 40 9.76 -14.00 10.47
CA SER A 40 8.71 -14.94 10.92
C SER A 40 7.66 -14.30 11.83
N GLU A 41 8.05 -13.25 12.56
CA GLU A 41 7.18 -12.51 13.48
C GLU A 41 6.39 -11.41 12.77
N ALA A 42 6.56 -11.25 11.45
CA ALA A 42 5.87 -10.22 10.72
C ALA A 42 4.35 -10.41 10.77
N ARG A 43 3.65 -9.31 11.07
CA ARG A 43 2.20 -9.21 11.14
C ARG A 43 1.74 -8.33 9.99
N ILE A 44 1.30 -8.97 8.91
CA ILE A 44 1.03 -8.30 7.64
C ILE A 44 -0.45 -7.99 7.50
N LEU A 45 -0.78 -6.74 7.19
CA LEU A 45 -2.10 -6.33 6.75
C LEU A 45 -2.11 -6.17 5.22
N ILE A 46 -2.94 -6.95 4.54
CA ILE A 46 -3.19 -6.81 3.09
C ILE A 46 -4.34 -5.83 2.87
N VAL A 47 -4.14 -4.87 1.97
CA VAL A 47 -5.14 -3.87 1.57
C VAL A 47 -5.43 -4.05 0.07
N PRO A 48 -6.47 -4.82 -0.30
CA PRO A 48 -6.73 -5.22 -1.67
C PRO A 48 -7.66 -4.28 -2.45
N VAL A 49 -8.03 -3.12 -1.87
CA VAL A 49 -9.15 -2.28 -2.34
C VAL A 49 -8.96 -1.66 -3.72
N ALA A 50 -7.73 -1.61 -4.23
CA ALA A 50 -7.43 -1.19 -5.59
C ALA A 50 -7.99 -2.17 -6.63
N SER A 51 -8.12 -3.46 -6.30
CA SER A 51 -8.56 -4.48 -7.24
C SER A 51 -10.08 -4.43 -7.47
N ASP A 52 -10.50 -4.77 -8.69
CA ASP A 52 -11.90 -5.10 -8.99
C ASP A 52 -12.33 -6.45 -8.37
N TYR A 53 -11.36 -7.30 -8.04
CA TYR A 53 -11.57 -8.59 -7.38
C TYR A 53 -10.79 -8.64 -6.05
N PRO A 54 -11.20 -7.83 -5.05
CA PRO A 54 -10.42 -7.65 -3.82
C PRO A 54 -10.24 -8.94 -3.03
N GLU A 55 -11.25 -9.81 -2.95
CA GLU A 55 -11.13 -11.10 -2.25
C GLU A 55 -10.15 -12.04 -2.95
N PHE A 56 -10.18 -12.13 -4.28
CA PHE A 56 -9.22 -12.95 -5.02
C PHE A 56 -7.78 -12.43 -4.84
N SER A 57 -7.58 -11.11 -4.93
CA SER A 57 -6.28 -10.48 -4.66
C SER A 57 -5.82 -10.81 -3.24
N ALA A 58 -6.69 -10.65 -2.25
CA ALA A 58 -6.40 -10.95 -0.85
C ALA A 58 -6.00 -12.41 -0.64
N ASP A 59 -6.71 -13.36 -1.24
CA ASP A 59 -6.42 -14.78 -1.13
C ASP A 59 -5.05 -15.11 -1.72
N VAL A 60 -4.74 -14.58 -2.91
CA VAL A 60 -3.43 -14.77 -3.55
C VAL A 60 -2.29 -14.28 -2.65
N TYR A 61 -2.38 -13.05 -2.13
CA TYR A 61 -1.33 -12.52 -1.24
C TYR A 61 -1.30 -13.26 0.11
N THR A 62 -2.45 -13.64 0.67
CA THR A 62 -2.52 -14.40 1.92
C THR A 62 -1.80 -15.73 1.79
N GLN A 63 -2.07 -16.48 0.72
CA GLN A 63 -1.38 -17.75 0.46
C GLN A 63 0.11 -17.52 0.18
N THR A 64 0.45 -16.46 -0.55
CA THR A 64 1.85 -16.12 -0.83
C THR A 64 2.63 -15.85 0.45
N PHE A 65 2.10 -15.04 1.37
CA PHE A 65 2.73 -14.73 2.65
C PHE A 65 2.77 -15.92 3.60
N ARG A 66 1.72 -16.76 3.65
CA ARG A 66 1.74 -18.02 4.40
C ARG A 66 2.80 -18.99 3.89
N ASN A 67 2.96 -19.09 2.57
CA ASN A 67 4.03 -19.89 1.95
C ASN A 67 5.42 -19.31 2.17
N LEU A 68 5.55 -18.07 2.68
CA LEU A 68 6.79 -17.48 3.14
C LEU A 68 7.01 -17.69 4.66
N GLY A 69 6.14 -18.44 5.34
CA GLY A 69 6.27 -18.80 6.75
C GLY A 69 5.47 -17.94 7.72
N LEU A 70 4.75 -16.93 7.24
CA LEU A 70 4.01 -16.00 8.10
C LEU A 70 2.77 -16.63 8.72
N GLN A 71 2.61 -16.43 10.03
CA GLN A 71 1.46 -16.90 10.80
C GLN A 71 0.36 -15.83 10.91
N HIS A 72 0.74 -14.55 10.86
CA HIS A 72 -0.15 -13.43 11.13
C HIS A 72 -0.38 -12.60 9.87
N VAL A 73 -1.44 -12.94 9.12
CA VAL A 73 -1.87 -12.20 7.94
C VAL A 73 -3.32 -11.77 8.12
N LYS A 74 -3.56 -10.46 8.23
CA LYS A 74 -4.88 -9.82 8.25
C LYS A 74 -5.19 -9.24 6.86
N VAL A 75 -6.47 -9.05 6.57
CA VAL A 75 -6.94 -8.46 5.32
C VAL A 75 -7.98 -7.39 5.64
N LEU A 76 -7.84 -6.19 5.08
CA LEU A 76 -8.92 -5.21 5.02
C LEU A 76 -9.93 -5.67 3.96
N ARG A 77 -10.96 -6.40 4.39
CA ARG A 77 -12.05 -6.88 3.52
C ARG A 77 -13.11 -5.80 3.34
N ALA A 78 -12.81 -4.83 2.49
CA ALA A 78 -13.72 -3.75 2.15
C ALA A 78 -13.95 -3.72 0.63
N THR A 79 -15.22 -3.69 0.22
CA THR A 79 -15.62 -3.58 -1.20
C THR A 79 -16.22 -2.22 -1.55
N SER A 80 -16.50 -1.38 -0.55
CA SER A 80 -16.96 0.00 -0.69
C SER A 80 -16.22 0.95 0.25
N ARG A 81 -16.27 2.27 -0.03
CA ARG A 81 -15.68 3.30 0.83
C ARG A 81 -16.31 3.28 2.23
N GLN A 82 -17.63 3.10 2.31
CA GLN A 82 -18.32 3.01 3.60
C GLN A 82 -17.79 1.82 4.41
N ALA A 83 -17.54 0.66 3.78
CA ALA A 83 -16.94 -0.48 4.46
C ALA A 83 -15.51 -0.22 4.95
N VAL A 84 -14.73 0.67 4.30
CA VAL A 84 -13.43 1.12 4.83
C VAL A 84 -13.62 2.01 6.06
N ILE A 85 -14.61 2.89 6.05
CA ILE A 85 -14.93 3.79 7.16
C ILE A 85 -15.45 3.01 8.38
N ASP A 86 -16.28 2.00 8.14
CA ASP A 86 -16.86 1.14 9.18
C ASP A 86 -15.86 0.10 9.69
N ALA A 87 -14.74 -0.11 8.98
CA ALA A 87 -13.69 -1.01 9.43
C ALA A 87 -12.98 -0.43 10.66
N ASP A 88 -12.71 -1.29 11.63
CA ASP A 88 -11.92 -0.95 12.81
C ASP A 88 -10.44 -0.78 12.42
N ALA A 89 -10.11 0.42 11.95
CA ALA A 89 -8.78 0.76 11.46
C ALA A 89 -7.71 0.65 12.55
N GLU A 90 -8.06 0.94 13.80
CA GLU A 90 -7.16 0.81 14.95
C GLU A 90 -6.76 -0.66 15.14
N ASN A 91 -7.73 -1.56 15.29
CA ASN A 91 -7.46 -3.00 15.43
C ASN A 91 -6.75 -3.61 14.20
N LEU A 92 -7.03 -3.10 12.99
CA LEU A 92 -6.33 -3.55 11.79
C LEU A 92 -4.84 -3.17 11.79
N LEU A 93 -4.50 -1.99 12.32
CA LEU A 93 -3.15 -1.41 12.26
C LEU A 93 -2.33 -1.58 13.54
N GLU A 94 -2.96 -1.83 14.69
CA GLU A 94 -2.35 -1.85 16.04
C GLU A 94 -1.03 -2.64 16.07
N ASP A 95 -1.11 -3.93 15.74
CA ASP A 95 0.05 -4.81 15.73
C ASP A 95 0.67 -5.00 14.34
N ALA A 96 0.22 -4.25 13.33
CA ALA A 96 0.76 -4.43 12.00
C ALA A 96 2.23 -4.00 11.98
N THR A 97 3.12 -4.90 11.53
CA THR A 97 4.54 -4.59 11.28
C THR A 97 4.78 -4.32 9.79
N GLY A 98 3.87 -4.80 8.93
CA GLY A 98 3.87 -4.49 7.51
C GLY A 98 2.47 -4.30 6.95
N VAL A 99 2.31 -3.36 6.02
CA VAL A 99 1.07 -3.12 5.26
C VAL A 99 1.38 -3.27 3.77
N PHE A 100 0.57 -4.05 3.07
CA PHE A 100 0.74 -4.32 1.65
C PHE A 100 -0.47 -3.83 0.84
N LEU A 101 -0.29 -2.76 0.07
CA LEU A 101 -1.29 -2.23 -0.87
C LEU A 101 -1.20 -3.01 -2.19
N SER A 102 -2.25 -3.75 -2.54
CA SER A 102 -2.25 -4.53 -3.78
C SER A 102 -2.38 -3.65 -5.02
N GLY A 103 -2.11 -4.25 -6.18
CA GLY A 103 -2.41 -3.67 -7.49
C GLY A 103 -3.91 -3.66 -7.82
N GLY A 104 -4.23 -3.06 -8.96
CA GLY A 104 -5.58 -2.81 -9.45
C GLY A 104 -5.67 -1.45 -10.11
N ASP A 105 -6.68 -0.66 -9.77
CA ASP A 105 -6.86 0.72 -10.18
C ASP A 105 -6.47 1.68 -9.05
N GLN A 106 -5.56 2.61 -9.36
CA GLN A 106 -5.03 3.57 -8.39
C GLN A 106 -6.01 4.70 -8.04
N MET A 107 -6.95 5.05 -8.92
CA MET A 107 -8.06 5.96 -8.57
C MET A 107 -9.04 5.27 -7.63
N ARG A 108 -9.31 3.98 -7.84
CA ARG A 108 -10.11 3.18 -6.90
C ARG A 108 -9.46 3.14 -5.54
N LEU A 109 -8.15 2.86 -5.46
CA LEU A 109 -7.39 2.89 -4.20
C LEU A 109 -7.57 4.22 -3.45
N VAL A 110 -7.28 5.35 -4.11
CA VAL A 110 -7.34 6.68 -3.49
C VAL A 110 -8.77 7.08 -3.14
N SER A 111 -9.77 6.78 -3.99
CA SER A 111 -11.18 7.08 -3.69
C SER A 111 -11.74 6.25 -2.54
N MET A 112 -11.23 5.03 -2.32
CA MET A 112 -11.62 4.16 -1.22
C MET A 112 -10.98 4.58 0.10
N LEU A 113 -9.66 4.87 0.10
CA LEU A 113 -8.89 5.13 1.32
C LEU A 113 -8.73 6.62 1.65
N GLY A 114 -8.60 7.48 0.65
CA GLY A 114 -8.24 8.88 0.83
C GLY A 114 -9.21 9.61 1.75
N GLY A 115 -8.68 10.33 2.75
CA GLY A 115 -9.47 11.07 3.74
C GLY A 115 -10.29 10.20 4.71
N THR A 116 -10.05 8.88 4.76
CA THR A 116 -10.61 8.01 5.80
C THR A 116 -9.68 7.95 7.01
N GLU A 117 -10.23 7.53 8.15
CA GLU A 117 -9.44 7.33 9.37
C GLU A 117 -8.35 6.26 9.18
N PHE A 118 -8.64 5.23 8.38
CA PHE A 118 -7.64 4.22 7.99
C PHE A 118 -6.40 4.84 7.33
N ALA A 119 -6.60 5.74 6.34
CA ALA A 119 -5.49 6.39 5.67
C ALA A 119 -4.70 7.31 6.61
N ARG A 120 -5.39 8.03 7.50
CA ARG A 120 -4.78 8.90 8.51
C ARG A 120 -3.90 8.10 9.47
N LEU A 121 -4.42 7.00 10.02
CA LEU A 121 -3.70 6.11 10.94
C LEU A 121 -2.55 5.38 10.24
N LEU A 122 -2.73 4.95 8.99
CA LEU A 122 -1.66 4.35 8.20
C LEU A 122 -0.50 5.33 8.01
N GLU A 123 -0.80 6.56 7.60
CA GLU A 123 0.21 7.61 7.46
C GLU A 123 0.93 7.87 8.78
N GLU A 124 0.20 8.04 9.88
CA GLU A 124 0.78 8.23 11.21
C GLU A 124 1.72 7.08 11.59
N ARG A 125 1.30 5.82 11.37
CA ARG A 125 2.13 4.64 11.65
C ARG A 125 3.37 4.58 10.78
N VAL A 126 3.27 4.90 9.50
CA VAL A 126 4.43 4.93 8.58
C VAL A 126 5.47 5.97 9.04
N ARG A 127 5.02 7.09 9.58
CA ARG A 127 5.91 8.17 10.04
C ARG A 127 6.48 7.92 11.43
N CYS A 128 5.69 7.38 12.34
CA CYS A 128 6.01 7.35 13.78
C CYS A 128 6.43 5.96 14.30
N SER A 129 6.51 4.94 13.44
CA SER A 129 6.85 3.57 13.84
C SER A 129 7.72 2.87 12.79
N PRO A 130 8.38 1.75 13.11
CA PRO A 130 9.16 0.98 12.14
C PRO A 130 8.30 0.17 11.14
N LEU A 131 7.00 0.47 11.02
CA LEU A 131 6.08 -0.19 10.11
C LEU A 131 6.60 -0.09 8.66
N VAL A 132 6.56 -1.22 7.95
CA VAL A 132 6.92 -1.30 6.54
C VAL A 132 5.69 -1.17 5.67
N LEU A 133 5.65 -0.19 4.80
CA LEU A 133 4.57 -0.03 3.83
C LEU A 133 5.05 -0.43 2.43
N ALA A 134 4.39 -1.41 1.82
CA ALA A 134 4.66 -1.88 0.47
C ALA A 134 3.46 -1.65 -0.44
N GLY A 135 3.73 -1.35 -1.72
CA GLY A 135 2.68 -1.14 -2.73
C GLY A 135 3.10 -1.73 -4.06
N SER A 136 2.19 -2.48 -4.71
CA SER A 136 2.42 -3.02 -6.05
C SER A 136 1.53 -2.35 -7.09
N SER A 137 2.10 -1.92 -8.21
CA SER A 137 1.40 -1.27 -9.33
C SER A 137 0.57 -0.08 -8.83
N ALA A 138 -0.76 -0.15 -8.87
CA ALA A 138 -1.63 0.88 -8.31
C ALA A 138 -1.31 1.23 -6.83
N GLY A 139 -0.94 0.24 -6.02
CA GLY A 139 -0.50 0.45 -4.64
C GLY A 139 0.79 1.28 -4.54
N ALA A 140 1.71 1.13 -5.48
CA ALA A 140 2.92 1.96 -5.56
C ALA A 140 2.59 3.39 -6.00
N SER A 141 1.84 3.53 -7.10
CA SER A 141 1.45 4.85 -7.64
C SER A 141 0.64 5.66 -6.63
N GLY A 142 -0.23 5.00 -5.85
CA GLY A 142 -1.04 5.63 -4.83
C GLY A 142 -0.28 6.19 -3.63
N MET A 143 0.98 5.81 -3.40
CA MET A 143 1.76 6.32 -2.25
C MET A 143 2.21 7.78 -2.44
N SER A 144 2.39 8.22 -3.68
CA SER A 144 2.83 9.58 -3.99
C SER A 144 1.75 10.62 -3.72
N ALA A 145 2.15 11.86 -3.45
CA ALA A 145 1.23 13.00 -3.37
C ALA A 145 0.65 13.33 -4.75
N ALA A 146 1.47 13.23 -5.80
CA ALA A 146 1.05 13.32 -7.20
C ALA A 146 1.22 11.95 -7.87
N MET A 147 0.16 11.45 -8.50
CA MET A 147 0.08 10.10 -9.03
C MET A 147 -0.28 10.10 -10.52
N ILE A 148 0.44 9.33 -11.34
CA ILE A 148 0.08 9.09 -12.74
C ILE A 148 -1.09 8.11 -12.81
N VAL A 149 -2.21 8.57 -13.36
CA VAL A 149 -3.45 7.80 -13.49
C VAL A 149 -3.57 7.13 -14.86
N ARG A 150 -3.14 7.83 -15.90
CA ARG A 150 -3.09 7.33 -17.28
C ARG A 150 -1.92 7.96 -17.99
N GLY A 151 -1.36 7.22 -18.93
CA GLY A 151 -0.42 7.74 -19.90
C GLY A 151 -0.63 7.04 -21.23
N ASP A 152 -0.63 7.81 -22.31
CA ASP A 152 -0.63 7.26 -23.66
C ASP A 152 0.82 7.21 -24.14
N PRO A 153 1.28 6.10 -24.75
CA PRO A 153 2.61 6.03 -25.31
C PRO A 153 2.69 6.98 -26.51
N THR A 154 3.38 8.10 -26.34
CA THR A 154 3.60 9.10 -27.39
C THR A 154 5.06 9.13 -27.82
N SER A 155 5.33 9.45 -29.09
CA SER A 155 6.71 9.56 -29.62
C SER A 155 7.50 10.71 -29.00
N HIS A 156 6.81 11.72 -28.46
CA HIS A 156 7.40 12.85 -27.76
C HIS A 156 6.58 13.20 -26.51
N PRO A 157 7.23 13.65 -25.42
CA PRO A 157 6.53 14.15 -24.24
C PRO A 157 5.64 15.35 -24.59
N ASN A 158 4.40 15.35 -24.13
CA ASN A 158 3.52 16.51 -24.25
C ASN A 158 2.60 16.61 -23.03
N LYS A 159 2.03 17.79 -22.74
CA LYS A 159 1.23 18.01 -21.52
C LYS A 159 -0.01 17.11 -21.42
N ASN A 160 -0.48 16.56 -22.54
CA ASN A 160 -1.66 15.70 -22.57
C ASN A 160 -1.32 14.21 -22.57
N SER A 161 -0.03 13.84 -22.61
CA SER A 161 0.39 12.44 -22.68
C SER A 161 0.25 11.71 -21.35
N ILE A 162 0.10 12.44 -20.24
CA ILE A 162 -0.14 11.89 -18.90
C ILE A 162 -1.29 12.61 -18.21
N ARG A 163 -2.05 11.87 -17.41
CA ARG A 163 -3.01 12.43 -16.46
C ARG A 163 -2.52 12.17 -15.04
N ILE A 164 -2.48 13.24 -14.25
CA ILE A 164 -2.05 13.22 -12.86
C ILE A 164 -3.27 13.44 -11.97
N SER A 165 -3.31 12.79 -10.82
CA SER A 165 -4.29 13.02 -9.75
C SER A 165 -3.61 12.97 -8.39
N PRO A 166 -4.19 13.54 -7.32
CA PRO A 166 -3.68 13.34 -5.97
C PRO A 166 -3.64 11.86 -5.59
N GLY A 167 -2.58 11.42 -4.93
CA GLY A 167 -2.51 10.11 -4.29
C GLY A 167 -2.79 10.18 -2.78
N LEU A 168 -2.26 9.22 -2.03
CA LEU A 168 -2.40 9.14 -0.57
C LEU A 168 -1.44 10.08 0.18
N GLY A 169 -0.42 10.62 -0.50
CA GLY A 169 0.48 11.63 0.10
C GLY A 169 1.49 11.09 1.11
N ILE A 170 1.82 9.80 1.07
CA ILE A 170 2.90 9.24 1.88
C ILE A 170 4.26 9.81 1.43
N LEU A 171 4.47 9.90 0.11
CA LEU A 171 5.67 10.46 -0.52
C LEU A 171 5.35 11.81 -1.17
N GLN A 172 5.99 12.90 -0.74
CA GLN A 172 5.65 14.25 -1.18
C GLN A 172 6.38 14.68 -2.47
N ASN A 173 7.66 14.32 -2.62
CA ASN A 173 8.53 14.85 -3.68
C ASN A 173 8.85 13.83 -4.80
N ILE A 174 8.01 12.81 -4.98
CA ILE A 174 8.21 11.73 -5.98
C ILE A 174 6.91 11.48 -6.77
N ILE A 175 7.01 11.17 -8.06
CA ILE A 175 5.92 10.72 -8.95
C ILE A 175 6.33 9.48 -9.76
#